data_AF-A0ABD6CFJ7-F1
#
_entry.id   AF-A0ABD6CFJ7-F1
#
_cell.length_a   1.000
_cell.length_b   1.000
_cell.length_c   1.000
_cell.angle_alpha   90.00
_cell.angle_beta   90.00
_cell.angle_gamma   90.00
#
_symmetry.space_group_name_H-M   'P 1'
#
loop_
_entity.id
_entity.type
_entity.pdbx_description
1 polymer ?
#
loop_
_entity_poly.entity_id
_entity_poly.type
_entity_poly.pdbx_seq_one_letter_code
_entity_poly.pdbx_strand_id
1 'polypeptide(L)'
;MQITISTEVATLSSGIIGGIIGSLGNYLVQRRKETRQEHSEMVSLRSSLISEIETMNHVEDFELGPRNLPKKGSFSKDVYENSSHKLGLLTDEEASAVIQFYGSVEKLQSHIEAFHIASRQYREIEEDRHAAKQQASTARNKWFSLIETSFYELKKNRRAALNLLNEHAESQ
;
A
#
# COMPACT_ATOMS: atom_id res chain seq x y z
N MET A 1 21.17 -30.19 64.73
CA MET A 1 19.95 -29.40 64.47
C MET A 1 19.44 -29.82 63.10
N GLN A 2 18.50 -30.78 63.06
CA GLN A 2 17.94 -31.28 61.80
C GLN A 2 16.77 -30.39 61.40
N ILE A 3 16.83 -29.80 60.20
CA ILE A 3 15.74 -29.02 59.62
C ILE A 3 14.83 -30.02 58.90
N THR A 4 13.73 -30.41 59.54
CA THR A 4 12.64 -31.14 58.90
C THR A 4 11.86 -30.16 58.03
N ILE A 5 12.27 -30.04 56.76
CA ILE A 5 11.44 -29.38 55.73
C ILE A 5 10.22 -30.28 55.54
N SER A 6 9.03 -29.80 55.93
CA SER A 6 7.80 -30.56 55.83
C SER A 6 7.50 -30.90 54.36
N THR A 7 7.18 -32.16 54.08
CA THR A 7 6.82 -32.70 52.76
C THR A 7 5.70 -31.91 52.06
N GLU A 8 4.83 -31.28 52.84
CA GLU A 8 3.79 -30.35 52.37
C GLU A 8 4.38 -29.13 51.68
N VAL A 9 5.45 -28.53 52.22
CA VAL A 9 6.14 -27.37 51.64
C VAL A 9 6.87 -27.77 50.36
N ALA A 10 7.46 -28.97 50.29
CA ALA A 10 8.10 -29.49 49.08
C ALA A 10 7.09 -29.75 47.95
N THR A 11 5.91 -30.28 48.27
CA THR A 11 4.86 -30.56 47.28
C THR A 11 4.23 -29.26 46.75
N LEU A 12 3.94 -28.29 47.63
CA LEU A 12 3.45 -26.97 47.23
C LEU A 12 4.46 -26.19 46.39
N SER A 13 5.73 -26.18 46.78
CA SER A 13 6.78 -25.50 46.00
C SER A 13 7.04 -26.18 44.65
N SER A 14 6.96 -27.51 44.55
CA SER A 14 7.06 -28.22 43.27
C SER A 14 5.88 -27.92 42.32
N GLY A 15 4.65 -27.78 42.85
CA GLY A 15 3.48 -27.42 42.06
C GLY A 15 3.52 -25.98 41.54
N ILE A 16 4.04 -25.04 42.33
CA ILE A 16 4.24 -23.65 41.92
C ILE A 16 5.31 -23.56 40.82
N ILE A 17 6.44 -24.25 40.99
CA ILE A 17 7.52 -24.28 39.99
C ILE A 17 7.04 -24.94 38.69
N GLY A 18 6.32 -26.06 38.79
CA GLY A 18 5.73 -26.73 37.62
C GLY A 18 4.71 -25.85 36.87
N GLY A 19 3.87 -25.10 37.60
CA GLY A 19 2.93 -24.14 37.02
C GLY A 19 3.60 -22.96 36.32
N ILE A 20 4.69 -22.42 36.90
CA ILE A 20 5.46 -21.32 36.29
C ILE A 20 6.17 -21.81 35.02
N ILE A 21 6.86 -22.95 35.07
CA ILE A 21 7.55 -23.51 33.89
C ILE A 21 6.55 -23.85 32.77
N GLY A 22 5.40 -24.45 33.12
CA GLY A 22 4.34 -24.77 32.17
C GLY A 22 3.76 -23.53 31.48
N SER A 23 3.46 -22.47 32.24
CA SER A 23 2.93 -21.22 31.67
C SER A 23 3.96 -20.48 30.80
N LEU A 24 5.23 -20.45 31.21
CA LEU A 24 6.32 -19.88 30.41
C LEU A 24 6.52 -20.66 29.10
N GLY A 25 6.45 -21.99 29.16
CA GLY A 25 6.54 -22.86 27.99
C GLY A 25 5.42 -22.60 26.98
N ASN A 26 4.17 -22.49 27.45
CA ASN A 26 3.03 -22.20 26.60
C ASN A 26 3.12 -20.80 25.97
N TYR A 27 3.54 -19.80 26.75
CA TYR A 27 3.78 -18.44 26.25
C TYR A 27 4.83 -18.40 25.12
N LEU A 28 5.96 -19.10 25.29
CA LEU A 28 7.01 -19.15 24.26
C LEU A 28 6.54 -19.85 22.98
N VAL A 29 5.76 -20.93 23.10
CA VAL A 29 5.18 -21.63 21.94
C VAL A 29 4.17 -20.73 21.22
N GLN A 30 3.30 -20.07 21.97
CA GLN A 30 2.30 -19.16 21.42
C GLN A 30 2.96 -17.98 20.70
N ARG A 31 3.97 -17.36 21.32
CA ARG A 31 4.74 -16.28 20.71
C ARG A 31 5.47 -16.71 19.44
N ARG A 32 6.06 -17.92 19.41
CA ARG A 32 6.67 -18.47 18.18
C ARG A 32 5.65 -18.70 17.07
N LYS A 33 4.44 -19.13 17.41
CA LYS A 33 3.36 -19.34 16.45
C LYS A 33 2.89 -18.01 15.87
N GLU A 34 2.73 -16.99 16.71
CA GLU A 34 2.39 -15.62 16.31
C GLU A 34 3.43 -15.06 15.34
N THR A 35 4.72 -15.12 15.68
CA THR A 35 5.80 -14.63 14.79
C THR A 35 5.82 -15.36 13.44
N ARG A 36 5.60 -16.68 13.42
CA ARG A 36 5.52 -17.44 12.17
C ARG A 36 4.31 -17.05 11.32
N GLN A 37 3.19 -16.78 11.97
CA GLN A 37 1.97 -16.37 11.30
C GLN A 37 2.12 -14.96 10.72
N GLU A 38 2.60 -13.99 11.51
CA GLU A 38 2.90 -12.63 11.04
C GLU A 38 3.84 -12.64 9.84
N HIS A 39 4.89 -13.47 9.90
CA HIS A 39 5.83 -13.61 8.79
C HIS A 39 5.17 -14.19 7.54
N SER A 40 4.34 -15.23 7.67
CA SER A 40 3.58 -15.79 6.55
C SER A 40 2.59 -14.78 5.96
N GLU A 41 1.94 -13.99 6.80
CA GLU A 41 1.01 -12.94 6.38
C GLU A 41 1.74 -11.81 5.66
N MET A 42 2.91 -11.40 6.13
CA MET A 42 3.78 -10.42 5.48
C MET A 42 4.21 -10.89 4.08
N VAL A 43 4.66 -12.15 3.94
CA VAL A 43 5.05 -12.71 2.64
C VAL A 43 3.86 -12.75 1.67
N SER A 44 2.70 -13.20 2.14
CA SER A 44 1.47 -13.21 1.34
C SER A 44 1.04 -11.81 0.91
N LEU A 45 1.17 -10.82 1.80
CA LEU A 45 0.86 -9.43 1.52
C LEU A 45 1.80 -8.87 0.46
N ARG A 46 3.11 -9.05 0.60
CA ARG A 46 4.11 -8.63 -0.39
C ARG A 46 3.80 -9.19 -1.77
N SER A 47 3.59 -10.50 -1.87
CA SER A 47 3.27 -11.16 -3.14
C SER A 47 1.99 -10.61 -3.78
N SER A 48 0.96 -10.36 -2.98
CA SER A 48 -0.31 -9.79 -3.47
C SER A 48 -0.14 -8.35 -3.96
N LEU A 49 0.63 -7.53 -3.24
CA LEU A 49 0.92 -6.15 -3.62
C LEU A 49 1.79 -6.09 -4.88
N ILE A 50 2.85 -6.90 -4.96
CA ILE A 50 3.70 -7.02 -6.15
C ILE A 50 2.82 -7.38 -7.35
N SER A 51 2.00 -8.42 -7.23
CA SER A 51 1.11 -8.85 -8.31
C SER A 51 0.16 -7.75 -8.76
N GLU A 52 -0.50 -7.04 -7.85
CA GLU A 52 -1.37 -5.92 -8.20
C GLU A 52 -0.59 -4.79 -8.90
N ILE A 53 0.57 -4.39 -8.39
CA ILE A 53 1.39 -3.31 -8.98
C ILE A 53 1.96 -3.72 -10.36
N GLU A 54 2.28 -5.00 -10.54
CA GLU A 54 2.74 -5.56 -11.82
C GLU A 54 1.62 -5.60 -12.87
N THR A 55 0.37 -5.90 -12.50
CA THR A 55 -0.75 -5.84 -13.46
C THR A 55 -0.96 -4.43 -14.04
N MET A 56 -0.45 -3.41 -13.35
CA MET A 56 -0.40 -2.03 -13.83
C MET A 56 0.81 -1.72 -14.74
N ASN A 57 1.46 -2.74 -15.33
CA ASN A 57 2.56 -2.59 -16.30
C ASN A 57 2.22 -1.62 -17.45
N HIS A 58 0.94 -1.58 -17.86
CA HIS A 58 0.47 -0.66 -18.89
C HIS A 58 0.76 0.83 -18.58
N VAL A 59 0.99 1.20 -17.31
CA VAL A 59 1.42 2.54 -16.91
C VAL A 59 2.77 2.91 -17.57
N GLU A 60 3.70 1.96 -17.72
CA GLU A 60 5.02 2.25 -18.28
C GLU A 60 4.94 2.63 -19.75
N ASP A 61 4.15 1.89 -20.52
CA ASP A 61 4.04 2.03 -21.97
C ASP A 61 2.95 3.03 -22.42
N PHE A 62 2.11 3.51 -21.51
CA PHE A 62 1.04 4.42 -21.87
C PHE A 62 1.59 5.78 -22.31
N GLU A 63 1.33 6.12 -23.58
CA GLU A 63 1.57 7.44 -24.14
C GLU A 63 0.40 8.37 -23.82
N LEU A 64 0.63 9.27 -22.87
CA LEU A 64 -0.33 10.33 -22.54
C LEU A 64 -0.51 11.27 -23.73
N GLY A 65 -1.76 11.57 -24.04
CA GLY A 65 -2.10 12.58 -25.03
C GLY A 65 -3.33 13.38 -24.62
N PRO A 66 -3.52 14.61 -25.15
CA PRO A 66 -4.69 15.44 -24.83
C PRO A 66 -6.04 14.81 -25.22
N ARG A 67 -6.00 13.74 -26.02
CA ARG A 67 -7.14 12.91 -26.44
C ARG A 67 -7.07 11.47 -25.93
N ASN A 68 -5.96 11.09 -25.30
CA ASN A 68 -5.69 9.74 -24.83
C ASN A 68 -5.32 9.80 -23.34
N LEU A 69 -6.35 9.76 -22.50
CA LEU A 69 -6.22 9.70 -21.05
C LEU A 69 -6.74 8.36 -20.54
N PRO A 70 -6.15 7.79 -19.47
CA PRO A 70 -6.68 6.61 -18.81
C PRO A 70 -8.13 6.85 -18.38
N LYS A 71 -8.95 5.79 -18.42
CA LYS A 71 -10.33 5.89 -17.92
C LYS A 71 -10.34 5.84 -16.39
N LYS A 72 -11.43 6.34 -15.79
CA LYS A 72 -11.67 6.14 -14.36
C LYS A 72 -11.67 4.63 -14.05
N GLY A 73 -10.94 4.23 -13.00
CA GLY A 73 -10.80 2.83 -12.61
C GLY A 73 -9.78 2.03 -13.43
N SER A 74 -8.97 2.66 -14.29
CA SER A 74 -7.87 1.96 -14.99
C SER A 74 -6.80 1.39 -14.07
N PHE A 75 -6.76 1.81 -12.81
CA PHE A 75 -5.81 1.36 -11.80
C PHE A 75 -6.59 0.74 -10.64
N SER A 76 -6.43 -0.57 -10.47
CA SER A 76 -6.98 -1.31 -9.32
C SER A 76 -6.33 -0.80 -8.04
N LYS A 77 -7.10 -0.79 -6.95
CA LYS A 77 -6.57 -0.56 -5.60
C LYS A 77 -7.09 -1.62 -4.62
N ASP A 78 -7.64 -2.71 -5.15
CA ASP A 78 -8.42 -3.67 -4.37
C ASP A 78 -7.57 -4.36 -3.31
N VAL A 79 -6.36 -4.81 -3.65
CA VAL A 79 -5.45 -5.47 -2.70
C VAL A 79 -5.03 -4.48 -1.61
N TYR A 80 -4.67 -3.25 -2.00
CA TYR A 80 -4.27 -2.21 -1.05
C TYR A 80 -5.40 -1.82 -0.10
N GLU A 81 -6.60 -1.55 -0.63
CA GLU A 81 -7.74 -1.14 0.19
C GLU A 81 -8.16 -2.25 1.15
N ASN A 82 -8.23 -3.50 0.67
CA ASN A 82 -8.61 -4.66 1.49
C ASN A 82 -7.54 -5.07 2.50
N SER A 83 -6.27 -4.73 2.26
CA SER A 83 -5.13 -5.13 3.10
C SER A 83 -4.46 -3.95 3.82
N SER A 84 -5.08 -2.77 3.79
CA SER A 84 -4.53 -1.54 4.38
C SER A 84 -4.17 -1.69 5.86
N HIS A 85 -4.98 -2.41 6.63
CA HIS A 85 -4.72 -2.74 8.04
C HIS A 85 -3.48 -3.63 8.26
N LYS A 86 -3.03 -4.34 7.22
CA LYS A 86 -1.87 -5.24 7.26
C LYS A 86 -0.58 -4.58 6.79
N LEU A 87 -0.63 -3.32 6.31
CA LEU A 87 0.57 -2.61 5.86
C LEU A 87 1.61 -2.44 6.98
N GLY A 88 1.17 -2.45 8.24
CA GLY A 88 2.09 -2.44 9.40
C GLY A 88 2.91 -3.72 9.57
N LEU A 89 2.65 -4.77 8.78
CA LEU A 89 3.51 -5.97 8.73
C LEU A 89 4.72 -5.79 7.81
N LEU A 90 4.69 -4.80 6.91
CA LEU A 90 5.81 -4.47 6.03
C LEU A 90 6.88 -3.67 6.80
N THR A 91 8.06 -3.54 6.21
CA THR A 91 9.04 -2.57 6.73
C THR A 91 8.51 -1.14 6.53
N ASP A 92 9.00 -0.20 7.34
CA ASP A 92 8.59 1.22 7.22
C ASP A 92 8.84 1.78 5.81
N GLU A 93 9.92 1.34 5.16
CA GLU A 93 10.31 1.73 3.81
C GLU A 93 9.34 1.16 2.76
N GLU A 94 9.02 -0.14 2.86
CA GLU A 94 8.03 -0.80 1.99
C GLU A 94 6.65 -0.17 2.13
N ALA A 95 6.18 0.01 3.37
CA ALA A 95 4.89 0.62 3.66
C ALA A 95 4.81 2.04 3.09
N SER A 96 5.85 2.85 3.32
CA SER A 96 5.93 4.21 2.77
C SER A 96 5.90 4.23 1.24
N ALA A 97 6.65 3.35 0.57
CA ALA A 97 6.68 3.27 -0.87
C ALA A 97 5.33 2.82 -1.46
N VAL A 98 4.67 1.84 -0.84
CA VAL A 98 3.32 1.39 -1.21
C VAL A 98 2.31 2.53 -1.06
N ILE A 99 2.31 3.22 0.09
CA ILE A 99 1.41 4.37 0.33
C ILE A 99 1.65 5.48 -0.69
N GLN A 100 2.90 5.81 -1.00
CA GLN A 100 3.24 6.82 -2.01
C GLN A 100 2.77 6.42 -3.41
N PHE A 101 2.90 5.15 -3.78
CA PHE A 101 2.42 4.63 -5.05
C PHE A 101 0.89 4.77 -5.15
N TYR A 102 0.13 4.24 -4.19
CA TYR A 102 -1.34 4.32 -4.22
C TYR A 102 -1.87 5.75 -4.06
N GLY A 103 -1.17 6.61 -3.30
CA GLY A 103 -1.47 8.05 -3.25
C GLY A 103 -1.26 8.74 -4.61
N SER A 104 -0.28 8.30 -5.39
CA SER A 104 -0.06 8.80 -6.76
C SER A 104 -1.13 8.32 -7.73
N VAL A 105 -1.62 7.08 -7.57
CA VAL A 105 -2.78 6.56 -8.31
C VAL A 105 -4.00 7.43 -8.05
N GLU A 106 -4.31 7.71 -6.78
CA GLU A 106 -5.47 8.51 -6.39
C GLU A 106 -5.35 9.96 -6.90
N LYS A 107 -4.18 10.58 -6.76
CA LYS A 107 -3.90 11.91 -7.29
C LYS A 107 -4.10 12.00 -8.81
N LEU A 108 -3.59 11.02 -9.55
CA LEU A 108 -3.78 10.93 -11.00
C LEU A 108 -5.26 10.78 -11.37
N GLN A 109 -5.98 9.89 -10.71
CA GLN A 109 -7.41 9.68 -10.94
C GLN A 109 -8.22 10.96 -10.68
N SER A 110 -7.90 11.68 -9.61
CA SER A 110 -8.50 12.97 -9.28
C SER A 110 -8.23 14.03 -10.35
N HIS A 111 -7.00 14.14 -10.86
CA HIS A 111 -6.66 15.07 -11.94
C HIS A 111 -7.37 14.72 -13.27
N ILE A 112 -7.49 13.43 -13.60
CA ILE A 112 -8.23 12.97 -14.79
C ILE A 112 -9.73 13.32 -14.66
N GLU A 113 -10.31 13.09 -13.48
CA GLU A 113 -11.72 13.42 -13.21
C GLU A 113 -11.96 14.94 -13.33
N ALA A 114 -11.10 15.75 -12.70
CA ALA A 114 -11.16 17.21 -12.80
C ALA A 114 -11.01 17.70 -14.26
N PHE A 115 -10.10 17.10 -15.03
CA PHE A 115 -9.95 17.41 -16.46
C PHE A 115 -11.22 17.11 -17.26
N HIS A 116 -11.88 15.98 -17.00
CA HIS A 116 -13.13 15.63 -17.68
C HIS A 116 -14.27 16.57 -17.32
N ILE A 117 -14.40 16.97 -16.05
CA ILE A 117 -15.40 17.93 -15.59
C ILE A 117 -15.16 19.29 -16.26
N ALA A 118 -13.92 19.80 -16.20
CA ALA A 118 -13.55 21.07 -16.80
C ALA A 118 -13.77 21.07 -18.33
N SER A 119 -13.39 19.98 -19.01
CA SER A 119 -13.58 19.84 -20.46
C SER A 119 -15.05 19.85 -20.89
N ARG A 120 -15.97 19.36 -20.05
CA ARG A 120 -17.42 19.46 -20.31
C ARG A 120 -17.91 20.89 -20.19
N GLN A 121 -17.53 21.59 -19.13
CA GLN A 121 -17.91 22.99 -18.90
C GLN A 121 -17.40 23.92 -20.01
N TYR A 122 -16.18 23.72 -20.49
CA TYR A 122 -15.65 24.55 -21.57
C TYR A 122 -16.36 24.35 -22.91
N ARG A 123 -16.88 23.14 -23.18
CA ARG A 123 -17.62 22.85 -24.42
C ARG A 123 -18.92 23.66 -24.51
N GLU A 124 -19.55 23.95 -23.37
CA GLU A 124 -20.75 24.80 -23.30
C GLU A 124 -20.43 26.30 -23.48
N ILE A 125 -19.21 26.72 -23.13
CA ILE A 125 -18.77 28.12 -23.20
C ILE A 125 -18.21 28.49 -24.59
N GLU A 126 -17.67 27.52 -25.34
CA GLU A 126 -17.02 27.75 -26.64
C GLU A 126 -17.98 28.21 -27.76
N GLU A 127 -19.30 28.11 -27.57
CA GLU A 127 -20.28 28.52 -28.57
C GLU A 127 -20.38 30.07 -28.70
N ASP A 128 -19.93 30.85 -27.71
CA ASP A 128 -20.35 32.26 -27.62
C ASP A 128 -19.26 33.35 -27.79
N ARG A 129 -17.94 33.07 -27.77
CA ARG A 129 -16.87 34.12 -27.95
C ARG A 129 -15.46 33.57 -28.21
N HIS A 130 -14.70 34.22 -29.09
CA HIS A 130 -13.28 33.93 -29.36
C HIS A 130 -12.37 34.02 -28.11
N ALA A 131 -12.62 34.98 -27.20
CA ALA A 131 -11.85 35.11 -25.96
C ALA A 131 -12.04 33.89 -25.03
N ALA A 132 -13.23 33.29 -25.05
CA ALA A 132 -13.54 32.12 -24.23
C ALA A 132 -12.80 30.86 -24.71
N LYS A 133 -12.58 30.73 -26.02
CA LYS A 133 -11.75 29.66 -26.62
C LYS A 133 -10.30 29.70 -26.14
N GLN A 134 -9.69 30.89 -26.08
CA GLN A 134 -8.31 31.03 -25.57
C GLN A 134 -8.20 30.66 -24.08
N GLN A 135 -9.15 31.09 -23.27
CA GLN A 135 -9.18 30.77 -21.84
C GLN A 135 -9.39 29.27 -21.59
N ALA A 136 -10.32 28.64 -22.34
CA ALA A 136 -10.56 27.20 -22.30
C ALA A 136 -9.31 26.40 -22.69
N SER A 137 -8.63 26.78 -23.78
CA SER A 137 -7.38 26.12 -24.20
C SER A 137 -6.27 26.24 -23.14
N THR A 138 -6.14 27.40 -22.50
CA THR A 138 -5.12 27.63 -21.47
C THR A 138 -5.38 26.77 -20.23
N ALA A 139 -6.64 26.71 -19.78
CA ALA A 139 -7.02 25.86 -18.66
C ALA A 139 -6.83 24.37 -18.97
N ARG A 140 -7.18 23.93 -20.19
CA ARG A 140 -6.98 22.55 -20.64
C ARG A 140 -5.50 22.16 -20.62
N ASN A 141 -4.62 23.02 -21.12
CA ASN A 141 -3.18 22.78 -21.12
C ASN A 141 -2.63 22.69 -19.69
N LYS A 142 -3.11 23.55 -18.77
CA LYS A 142 -2.73 23.49 -17.35
C LYS A 142 -3.12 22.16 -16.72
N TRP A 143 -4.35 21.70 -16.93
CA TRP A 143 -4.80 20.40 -16.40
C TRP A 143 -4.02 19.23 -17.00
N PHE A 144 -3.76 19.26 -18.31
CA PHE A 144 -2.98 18.22 -18.96
C PHE A 144 -1.55 18.13 -18.38
N SER A 145 -0.89 19.27 -18.15
CA SER A 145 0.44 19.29 -17.50
C SER A 145 0.44 18.71 -16.07
N LEU A 146 -0.65 18.92 -15.30
CA LEU A 146 -0.81 18.29 -13.99
C LEU A 146 -0.97 16.78 -14.10
N ILE A 147 -1.70 16.30 -15.10
CA ILE A 147 -1.84 14.87 -15.39
C ILE A 147 -0.49 14.27 -15.77
N GLU A 148 0.26 14.91 -16.67
CA GLU A 148 1.61 14.46 -17.05
C GLU A 148 2.54 14.36 -15.84
N THR A 149 2.51 15.37 -14.97
CA THR A 149 3.31 15.37 -13.73
C THR A 149 2.92 14.22 -12.81
N SER A 150 1.63 14.02 -12.56
CA SER A 150 1.15 12.92 -11.71
C SER A 150 1.41 11.54 -12.32
N PHE A 151 1.38 11.43 -13.64
CA PHE A 151 1.72 10.19 -14.34
C PHE A 151 3.21 9.85 -14.23
N TYR A 152 4.07 10.87 -14.33
CA TYR A 152 5.51 10.72 -14.08
C TYR A 152 5.78 10.29 -12.63
N GLU A 153 5.14 10.95 -11.65
CA GLU A 153 5.22 10.57 -10.23
C GLU A 153 4.74 9.13 -10.01
N LEU A 154 3.63 8.73 -10.63
CA LEU A 154 3.12 7.36 -10.57
C LEU A 154 4.15 6.35 -11.08
N LYS A 155 4.75 6.58 -12.27
CA LYS A 155 5.80 5.71 -12.82
C LYS A 155 6.98 5.57 -11.87
N LYS A 156 7.45 6.70 -11.31
CA LYS A 156 8.56 6.72 -10.36
C LYS A 156 8.24 5.92 -9.10
N ASN A 157 7.10 6.19 -8.48
CA ASN A 157 6.71 5.55 -7.22
C ASN A 157 6.38 4.07 -7.40
N ARG A 158 5.86 3.68 -8.58
CA ARG A 158 5.67 2.28 -8.95
C ARG A 158 6.98 1.50 -8.92
N ARG A 159 8.02 2.02 -9.58
CA ARG A 159 9.35 1.37 -9.62
C ARG A 159 9.96 1.29 -8.22
N ALA A 160 9.85 2.36 -7.44
CA ALA A 160 10.33 2.38 -6.06
C ALA A 160 9.64 1.30 -5.19
N ALA A 161 8.30 1.20 -5.28
CA ALA A 161 7.54 0.20 -4.56
C ALA A 161 7.91 -1.23 -4.98
N LEU A 162 7.98 -1.52 -6.29
CA LEU A 162 8.36 -2.83 -6.78
C LEU A 162 9.78 -3.23 -6.36
N ASN A 163 10.75 -2.31 -6.48
CA ASN A 163 12.13 -2.59 -6.09
C ASN A 163 12.21 -2.95 -4.60
N LEU A 164 11.62 -2.13 -3.72
CA LEU A 164 11.67 -2.39 -2.28
C LEU A 164 10.94 -3.68 -1.89
N LEU A 165 9.78 -3.96 -2.48
CA LEU A 165 9.03 -5.19 -2.21
C LEU A 165 9.78 -6.45 -2.71
N ASN A 166 10.47 -6.36 -3.85
CA ASN A 166 11.24 -7.48 -4.41
C ASN A 166 12.57 -7.72 -3.67
N GLU A 167 13.33 -6.66 -3.35
CA GLU A 167 14.60 -6.77 -2.60
C GLU A 167 14.41 -7.46 -1.24
N HIS A 168 13.32 -7.14 -0.55
CA HIS A 168 12.97 -7.75 0.74
C HIS A 168 12.30 -9.12 0.63
N ALA A 169 11.87 -9.52 -0.57
CA ALA A 169 11.37 -10.86 -0.85
C ALA A 169 12.51 -11.84 -1.16
N GLU A 170 13.60 -11.39 -1.78
CA GLU A 170 14.77 -12.22 -2.14
C GLU A 170 15.79 -12.41 -1.00
N SER A 171 15.75 -11.56 0.02
CA SER A 171 16.67 -11.59 1.17
C SER A 171 16.25 -12.55 2.30
N GLN A 172 15.28 -13.44 2.04
CA GLN A 172 14.71 -14.41 2.99
C GLN A 172 14.86 -15.85 2.50
#